data_AF-A0A5N9FY47-F1
#
_entry.id   AF-A0A5N9FY47-F1
#
_cell.length_a   1.000
_cell.length_b   1.000
_cell.length_c   1.000
_cell.angle_alpha   90.00
_cell.angle_beta   90.00
_cell.angle_gamma   90.00
#
_symmetry.space_group_name_H-M   'P 1'
#
loop_
_entity.id
_entity.type
_entity.pdbx_description
1 polymer ?
#
loop_
_entity_poly.entity_id
_entity_poly.type
_entity_poly.pdbx_seq_one_letter_code
_entity_poly.pdbx_strand_id
1 'polypeptide(L)'
;MNTTEFLNITSLIVPERTAIVFDGKRFSFQELDERVKRLANALAGMGVGAGDRIATIQVNCNENIETYFAAAKLDAVYVPLNFRSHPEEIEYMIKDSKPKILITGERYVSM
;
A
#
# COMPACT_ATOMS: atom_id res chain seq x y z
N MET A 1 -14.38 -13.95 2.08
CA MET A 1 -14.14 -12.64 1.46
C MET A 1 -13.22 -11.82 2.34
N ASN A 2 -11.92 -11.92 2.09
CA ASN A 2 -10.90 -11.01 2.63
C ASN A 2 -10.56 -9.93 1.58
N THR A 3 -9.71 -8.96 1.98
CA THR A 3 -9.27 -7.86 1.12
C THR A 3 -8.65 -8.33 -0.20
N THR A 4 -7.81 -9.37 -0.15
CA THR A 4 -7.12 -9.91 -1.33
C THR A 4 -8.09 -10.56 -2.30
N GLU A 5 -9.08 -11.30 -1.80
CA GLU A 5 -10.13 -11.92 -2.60
C GLU A 5 -10.96 -10.87 -3.36
N PHE A 6 -11.25 -9.73 -2.74
CA PHE A 6 -11.99 -8.65 -3.41
C PHE A 6 -11.30 -8.20 -4.70
N LEU A 7 -10.01 -7.87 -4.66
CA LEU A 7 -9.28 -7.39 -5.82
C LEU A 7 -9.09 -8.50 -6.87
N ASN A 8 -8.78 -9.73 -6.43
CA ASN A 8 -8.61 -10.87 -7.33
C ASN A 8 -9.89 -11.23 -8.08
N ILE A 9 -11.03 -11.26 -7.39
CA ILE A 9 -12.31 -11.62 -8.00
C ILE A 9 -12.76 -10.54 -8.98
N THR A 10 -12.65 -9.27 -8.59
CA THR A 10 -13.06 -8.14 -9.45
C THR A 10 -12.19 -7.99 -10.69
N SER A 11 -10.87 -8.23 -10.58
CA SER A 11 -9.97 -8.21 -11.74
C SER A 11 -10.25 -9.35 -12.73
N LEU A 12 -10.85 -10.46 -12.30
CA LEU A 12 -11.25 -11.55 -13.17
C LEU A 12 -12.66 -11.37 -13.78
N ILE A 13 -13.60 -10.81 -13.02
CA ILE A 13 -15.00 -10.69 -13.46
C ILE A 13 -15.24 -9.42 -14.29
N VAL A 14 -14.61 -8.31 -13.94
CA VAL A 14 -14.78 -7.00 -14.60
C VAL A 14 -13.44 -6.28 -14.77
N PRO A 15 -12.46 -6.88 -15.48
CA PRO A 15 -11.09 -6.37 -15.59
C PRO A 15 -11.03 -4.90 -16.03
N GLU A 16 -11.84 -4.54 -17.02
CA GLU A 16 -11.84 -3.21 -17.66
C GLU A 16 -12.61 -2.13 -16.87
N ARG A 17 -13.33 -2.49 -15.80
CA ARG A 17 -14.04 -1.47 -15.01
C ARG A 17 -13.05 -0.65 -14.20
N THR A 18 -13.28 0.65 -14.16
CA THR A 18 -12.49 1.58 -13.34
C THR A 18 -12.61 1.23 -11.86
N ALA A 19 -11.47 0.96 -11.22
CA ALA A 19 -11.35 0.69 -9.79
C ALA A 19 -10.98 1.95 -9.00
N ILE A 20 -10.06 2.76 -9.53
CA ILE A 20 -9.56 3.97 -8.86
C ILE A 20 -9.57 5.16 -9.82
N VAL A 21 -9.96 6.32 -9.30
CA VAL A 21 -9.84 7.62 -9.98
C VAL A 21 -9.16 8.60 -9.03
N PHE A 22 -8.04 9.16 -9.46
CA PHE A 22 -7.29 10.15 -8.67
C PHE A 22 -6.45 11.03 -9.59
N ASP A 23 -6.48 12.34 -9.36
CA ASP A 23 -5.67 13.32 -10.10
C ASP A 23 -5.74 13.16 -11.63
N GLY A 24 -6.96 13.03 -12.16
CA GLY A 24 -7.20 12.82 -13.60
C GLY A 24 -6.82 11.44 -14.15
N LYS A 25 -6.13 10.60 -13.37
CA LYS A 25 -5.79 9.23 -13.74
C LYS A 25 -6.91 8.27 -13.36
N ARG A 26 -7.09 7.24 -14.18
CA ARG A 26 -8.03 6.15 -13.96
C ARG A 26 -7.27 4.84 -14.10
N PHE A 27 -7.51 3.93 -13.17
CA PHE A 27 -7.01 2.57 -13.27
C PHE A 27 -8.17 1.58 -13.28
N SER A 28 -8.13 0.64 -14.20
CA SER A 28 -9.04 -0.51 -14.21
C SER A 28 -8.72 -1.48 -13.08
N PHE A 29 -9.61 -2.44 -12.80
CA PHE A 29 -9.33 -3.49 -11.83
C PHE A 29 -8.14 -4.36 -12.24
N GLN A 30 -7.98 -4.61 -13.55
CA GLN A 30 -6.81 -5.33 -14.07
C GLN A 30 -5.52 -4.54 -13.83
N GLU A 31 -5.49 -3.26 -14.20
CA GLU A 31 -4.30 -2.42 -14.04
C GLU A 31 -3.91 -2.28 -12.56
N LEU A 32 -4.90 -2.13 -11.67
CA LEU A 32 -4.67 -2.11 -10.23
C LEU A 32 -4.06 -3.42 -9.74
N ASP A 33 -4.63 -4.57 -10.11
CA ASP A 33 -4.11 -5.88 -9.68
C ASP A 33 -2.68 -6.14 -10.19
N GLU A 34 -2.37 -5.74 -11.43
CA GLU A 34 -1.01 -5.83 -11.98
C GLU A 34 0.00 -4.96 -11.23
N ARG A 35 -0.37 -3.73 -10.88
CA ARG A 35 0.46 -2.81 -10.08
C ARG A 35 0.68 -3.36 -8.67
N VAL A 36 -0.39 -3.83 -8.03
CA VAL A 36 -0.34 -4.47 -6.70
C VAL A 36 0.56 -5.70 -6.71
N LYS A 37 0.44 -6.58 -7.71
CA LYS A 37 1.29 -7.78 -7.84
C LYS A 37 2.77 -7.42 -7.98
N ARG A 38 3.08 -6.40 -8.79
CA ARG A 38 4.46 -5.91 -8.94
C ARG A 38 5.02 -5.39 -7.62
N LEU A 39 4.25 -4.57 -6.90
CA LEU A 39 4.66 -4.05 -5.60
C LEU A 39 4.83 -5.16 -4.55
N ALA A 40 3.88 -6.11 -4.47
CA ALA A 40 3.95 -7.25 -3.56
C ALA A 40 5.20 -8.11 -3.82
N ASN A 41 5.51 -8.41 -5.09
CA ASN A 41 6.71 -9.16 -5.47
C ASN A 41 8.00 -8.41 -5.07
N ALA A 42 8.04 -7.09 -5.27
CA ALA A 42 9.20 -6.29 -4.87
C ALA A 42 9.40 -6.32 -3.33
N LEU A 43 8.32 -6.12 -2.57
CA LEU A 43 8.35 -6.17 -1.10
C LEU A 43 8.74 -7.56 -0.58
N ALA A 44 8.23 -8.63 -1.19
CA ALA A 44 8.64 -10.00 -0.88
C ALA A 44 10.13 -10.22 -1.18
N GLY A 45 10.64 -9.67 -2.28
CA GLY A 45 12.07 -9.67 -2.60
C GLY A 45 12.94 -8.91 -1.58
N MET A 46 12.36 -7.94 -0.87
CA MET A 46 12.99 -7.26 0.28
C MET A 46 12.77 -8.02 1.61
N GLY A 47 12.18 -9.21 1.54
CA GLY A 47 11.98 -10.12 2.66
C GLY A 47 10.69 -9.93 3.45
N VAL A 48 9.76 -9.07 3.02
CA VAL A 48 8.46 -8.90 3.69
C VAL A 48 7.61 -10.17 3.56
N GLY A 49 6.99 -10.60 4.66
CA GLY A 49 6.05 -11.72 4.67
C GLY A 49 4.95 -11.58 5.71
N ALA A 50 4.32 -12.72 6.05
CA ALA A 50 3.17 -12.75 6.94
C ALA A 50 3.47 -12.14 8.32
N GLY A 51 2.62 -11.22 8.76
CA GLY A 51 2.73 -10.52 10.04
C GLY A 51 3.79 -9.41 10.09
N ASP A 52 4.58 -9.21 9.03
CA ASP A 52 5.44 -8.03 8.92
C ASP A 52 4.58 -6.77 8.75
N ARG A 53 5.13 -5.61 9.13
CA ARG A 53 4.43 -4.32 9.04
C ARG A 53 5.07 -3.46 7.96
N ILE A 54 4.24 -2.89 7.08
CA ILE A 54 4.63 -1.93 6.06
C ILE A 54 4.04 -0.59 6.46
N ALA A 55 4.88 0.33 6.90
CA ALA A 55 4.46 1.69 7.18
C ALA A 55 4.45 2.53 5.90
N THR A 56 3.51 3.47 5.83
CA THR A 56 3.44 4.44 4.73
C THR A 56 3.28 5.86 5.23
N ILE A 57 3.98 6.81 4.61
CA ILE A 57 3.78 8.25 4.85
C ILE A 57 3.63 8.99 3.53
N GLN A 58 2.38 9.31 3.19
CA GLN A 58 2.03 10.09 2.01
C GLN A 58 0.66 10.75 2.18
N VAL A 59 0.38 11.81 1.41
CA VAL A 59 -1.00 12.27 1.21
C VAL A 59 -1.81 11.22 0.45
N ASN A 60 -3.12 11.43 0.30
CA ASN A 60 -3.94 10.56 -0.54
C ASN A 60 -3.35 10.47 -1.95
N CYS A 61 -3.08 9.26 -2.41
CA CYS A 61 -2.65 8.92 -3.76
C CYS A 61 -3.00 7.46 -4.06
N ASN A 62 -2.82 7.04 -5.32
CA ASN A 62 -3.16 5.68 -5.75
C ASN A 62 -2.26 4.63 -5.09
N GLU A 63 -1.00 4.98 -4.87
CA GLU A 63 0.04 4.12 -4.31
C GLU A 63 -0.30 3.68 -2.88
N ASN A 64 -1.10 4.44 -2.12
CA ASN A 64 -1.58 4.00 -0.80
C ASN A 64 -2.51 2.79 -0.92
N ILE A 65 -3.41 2.79 -1.91
CA ILE A 65 -4.33 1.67 -2.17
C ILE A 65 -3.54 0.47 -2.70
N GLU A 66 -2.58 0.72 -3.59
CA GLU A 66 -1.69 -0.32 -4.09
C GLU A 66 -0.90 -0.98 -2.94
N THR A 67 -0.37 -0.18 -2.01
CA THR A 67 0.38 -0.68 -0.85
C THR A 67 -0.51 -1.47 0.10
N TYR A 68 -1.74 -1.01 0.33
CA TYR A 68 -2.71 -1.73 1.16
C TYR A 68 -3.01 -3.13 0.61
N PHE A 69 -3.32 -3.24 -0.70
CA PHE A 69 -3.55 -4.55 -1.30
C PHE A 69 -2.28 -5.40 -1.41
N ALA A 70 -1.11 -4.78 -1.62
CA ALA A 70 0.16 -5.50 -1.65
C ALA A 70 0.49 -6.10 -0.29
N ALA A 71 0.28 -5.35 0.80
CA ALA A 71 0.41 -5.86 2.17
C ALA A 71 -0.56 -7.03 2.41
N ALA A 72 -1.83 -6.88 2.02
CA ALA A 72 -2.82 -7.94 2.16
C ALA A 72 -2.47 -9.21 1.36
N LYS A 73 -1.84 -9.09 0.17
CA LYS A 73 -1.37 -10.25 -0.61
C LYS A 73 -0.19 -10.98 0.03
N LEU A 74 0.58 -10.30 0.88
CA LEU A 74 1.73 -10.86 1.59
C LEU A 74 1.39 -11.33 3.01
N ASP A 75 0.11 -11.30 3.39
CA ASP A 75 -0.37 -11.46 4.77
C ASP A 75 0.33 -10.49 5.76
N ALA A 76 0.79 -9.35 5.25
CA ALA A 76 1.44 -8.28 6.00
C ALA A 76 0.42 -7.23 6.47
N VAL A 77 0.82 -6.43 7.46
CA VAL A 77 -0.01 -5.40 8.09
C VAL A 77 0.34 -4.04 7.49
N TYR A 78 -0.66 -3.36 6.96
CA TYR A 78 -0.54 -1.98 6.49
C TYR A 78 -0.64 -0.98 7.64
N VAL A 79 0.34 -0.10 7.78
CA VAL A 79 0.40 0.94 8.83
C VAL A 79 0.41 2.33 8.19
N PRO A 80 -0.74 3.01 8.06
CA PRO A 80 -0.79 4.37 7.52
C PRO A 80 -0.36 5.39 8.58
N LEU A 81 0.74 6.10 8.32
CA LEU A 81 1.18 7.23 9.13
C LEU A 81 0.52 8.51 8.64
N ASN A 82 0.05 9.33 9.58
CA ASN A 82 -0.57 10.61 9.25
C ASN A 82 0.50 11.67 9.00
N PHE A 83 0.61 12.16 7.77
CA PHE A 83 1.56 13.23 7.42
C PHE A 83 1.36 14.55 8.17
N ARG A 84 0.20 14.74 8.83
CA ARG A 84 -0.09 15.91 9.68
C ARG A 84 0.35 15.75 11.13
N SER A 85 0.81 14.56 11.51
CA SER A 85 1.32 14.31 12.85
C SER A 85 2.62 15.06 13.10
N HIS A 86 2.85 15.43 14.36
CA HIS A 86 4.12 16.00 14.78
C HIS A 86 5.25 14.95 14.70
N PRO A 87 6.51 15.38 14.54
CA PRO A 87 7.64 14.46 14.41
C PRO A 87 7.74 13.43 15.55
N GLU A 88 7.48 13.86 16.79
CA GLU A 88 7.48 12.99 17.97
C GLU A 88 6.39 11.92 17.95
N GLU A 89 5.23 12.22 17.35
CA GLU A 89 4.13 11.26 17.18
C GLU A 89 4.48 10.23 16.10
N ILE A 90 5.11 10.67 14.99
CA ILE A 90 5.62 9.78 13.94
C ILE A 90 6.70 8.86 14.51
N GLU A 91 7.63 9.41 15.29
CA GLU A 91 8.66 8.63 15.96
C GLU A 91 8.06 7.58 16.90
N TYR A 92 7.07 7.97 17.71
CA TYR A 92 6.33 7.04 18.55
C TYR A 92 5.66 5.92 17.73
N MET A 93 4.93 6.26 16.67
CA MET A 93 4.25 5.29 15.82
C MET A 93 5.23 4.32 15.15
N ILE A 94 6.39 4.79 14.69
CA ILE A 94 7.42 3.92 14.09
C ILE A 94 8.04 3.01 15.16
N LYS A 95 8.34 3.52 16.35
CA LYS A 95 8.92 2.73 17.46
C LYS A 95 7.96 1.66 17.96
N ASP A 96 6.66 1.98 18.04
CA ASP A 96 5.63 1.04 18.48
C ASP A 96 5.34 -0.01 17.40
N SER A 97 5.08 0.44 16.18
CA SER A 97 4.72 -0.46 15.07
C SER A 97 5.89 -1.25 14.52
N LYS A 98 7.16 -0.83 14.70
CA LYS A 98 8.36 -1.55 14.22
C LYS A 98 8.18 -2.07 12.78
N PRO A 99 7.92 -1.17 11.81
CA PRO A 99 7.71 -1.58 10.44
C PRO A 99 9.00 -2.15 9.87
N LYS A 100 8.88 -3.20 9.07
CA LYS A 100 10.01 -3.78 8.34
C LYS A 100 10.42 -2.92 7.16
N ILE A 101 9.43 -2.26 6.54
CA ILE A 101 9.59 -1.34 5.41
C ILE A 101 8.79 -0.07 5.71
N LEU A 102 9.38 1.08 5.39
CA LEU A 102 8.70 2.36 5.31
C LEU A 102 8.65 2.80 3.85
N ILE A 103 7.45 2.97 3.30
CA ILE A 103 7.24 3.61 2.00
C ILE A 103 6.93 5.08 2.25
N THR A 104 7.69 5.95 1.61
CA THR A 104 7.57 7.39 1.79
C THR A 104 7.32 8.06 0.45
N GLY A 105 6.47 9.08 0.44
CA GLY A 105 6.35 9.99 -0.68
C GLY A 105 7.64 10.81 -0.87
N GLU A 106 8.00 11.10 -2.12
CA GLU A 106 9.22 11.85 -2.47
C GLU A 106 9.38 13.17 -1.68
N ARG A 107 8.26 13.87 -1.44
CA ARG A 107 8.19 15.10 -0.62
C ARG A 107 8.82 14.97 0.77
N TYR A 108 8.89 13.77 1.35
CA TYR A 108 9.37 13.56 2.71
C TYR A 108 10.75 12.88 2.77
N VAL A 109 11.40 12.64 1.62
CA VAL A 109 12.73 11.98 1.57
C VAL A 109 13.86 12.94 1.96
N SER A 110 13.65 14.25 1.75
CA SER A 110 14.64 15.30 2.06
C SER A 110 14.36 16.06 3.35
N MET A 111 13.47 15.56 4.20
CA MET A 111 13.21 16.09 5.55
C MET A 111 14.20 15.49 6.54
#